data_AF-A0A968VHH0-F1
#
_entry.id   AF-A0A968VHH0-F1
#
_cell.length_a   1.000
_cell.length_b   1.000
_cell.length_c   1.000
_cell.angle_alpha   90.00
_cell.angle_beta   90.00
_cell.angle_gamma   90.00
#
_symmetry.space_group_name_H-M   'P 1'
#
loop_
_entity.id
_entity.type
_entity.pdbx_description
1 polymer ?
#
loop_
_entity_poly.entity_id
_entity_poly.type
_entity_poly.pdbx_seq_one_letter_code
_entity_poly.pdbx_strand_id
1 'polypeptide(L)'
;MTDIDIATLNVEELQRLRDAVNQRLLELRSNESRNLSDLLRMLEDLKVTLQDQGKEWRSLERWQYIDGEIRFWLNPTDQNQYRSGWYTIDELLAWVRNSGPVLVPFEDEDDDDDWTEIDGVRIRWLPDGSLDRSTTTSS
;
A
#
# COMPACT_ATOMS: atom_id res chain seq x y z
N MET A 1 -11.13 -10.65 35.02
CA MET A 1 -11.57 -11.11 33.69
C MET A 1 -12.91 -11.78 33.91
N THR A 2 -14.00 -11.11 33.54
CA THR A 2 -15.36 -11.67 33.64
C THR A 2 -15.56 -12.58 32.44
N ASP A 3 -15.67 -13.88 32.70
CA ASP A 3 -16.00 -14.88 31.68
C ASP A 3 -17.53 -14.81 31.46
N ILE A 4 -17.94 -14.45 30.24
CA ILE A 4 -19.36 -14.40 29.88
C ILE A 4 -19.68 -15.69 29.15
N ASP A 5 -20.46 -16.56 29.79
CA ASP A 5 -20.90 -17.84 29.23
C ASP A 5 -22.01 -17.62 28.19
N ILE A 6 -21.62 -17.49 26.93
CA ILE A 6 -22.52 -17.16 25.80
C ILE A 6 -23.54 -18.30 25.56
N ALA A 7 -23.17 -19.54 25.88
CA ALA A 7 -23.99 -20.72 25.64
C ALA A 7 -25.27 -20.78 26.48
N THR A 8 -25.34 -20.02 27.58
CA THR A 8 -26.50 -19.99 28.47
C THR A 8 -27.47 -18.84 28.21
N LEU A 9 -27.12 -17.93 27.30
CA LEU A 9 -27.91 -16.72 27.02
C LEU A 9 -29.05 -17.01 26.06
N ASN A 10 -30.22 -16.45 26.35
CA ASN A 10 -31.36 -16.50 25.43
C ASN A 10 -31.21 -15.47 24.29
N VAL A 11 -32.08 -15.54 23.29
CA VAL A 11 -31.99 -14.69 22.08
C VAL A 11 -32.04 -13.19 22.40
N GLU A 12 -32.87 -12.78 23.37
CA GLU A 12 -32.99 -11.37 23.75
C GLU A 12 -31.73 -10.88 24.49
N GLU A 13 -31.15 -11.72 25.33
CA GLU A 13 -29.90 -11.44 26.03
C GLU A 13 -28.71 -11.37 25.07
N LEU A 14 -28.67 -12.25 24.07
CA LEU A 14 -27.69 -12.20 22.99
C LEU A 14 -27.82 -10.92 22.15
N GLN A 15 -29.04 -10.48 21.86
CA GLN A 15 -29.26 -9.21 21.16
C GLN A 15 -28.80 -8.02 22.00
N ARG A 16 -29.10 -7.99 23.31
CA ARG A 16 -28.60 -6.94 24.22
C ARG A 16 -27.09 -6.95 24.33
N LEU A 17 -26.47 -8.13 24.40
CA LEU A 17 -25.02 -8.26 24.42
C LEU A 17 -24.40 -7.73 23.13
N ARG A 18 -24.95 -8.11 21.98
CA ARG A 18 -24.54 -7.59 20.67
C ARG A 18 -24.63 -6.06 20.62
N ASP A 19 -25.75 -5.51 21.06
CA ASP A 19 -25.99 -4.07 21.00
C ASP A 19 -25.07 -3.31 21.98
N ALA A 20 -24.83 -3.86 23.18
CA ALA A 20 -23.90 -3.31 24.16
C ALA A 20 -22.44 -3.39 23.69
N VAL A 21 -22.03 -4.50 23.06
CA VAL A 21 -20.71 -4.64 22.43
C VAL A 21 -20.55 -3.64 21.29
N ASN A 22 -21.57 -3.46 20.45
CA ASN A 22 -21.55 -2.47 19.37
C ASN A 22 -21.41 -1.04 19.89
N GLN A 23 -22.17 -0.67 20.94
CA GLN A 23 -22.04 0.63 21.59
C GLN A 23 -20.64 0.82 22.20
N ARG A 24 -20.11 -0.21 22.88
CA ARG A 24 -18.77 -0.14 23.46
C ARG A 24 -17.68 -0.03 22.40
N LEU A 25 -17.83 -0.74 21.28
CA LEU A 25 -16.93 -0.61 20.12
C LEU A 25 -17.02 0.79 19.51
N LEU A 26 -18.20 1.39 19.44
CA LEU A 26 -18.39 2.78 18.98
C LEU A 26 -17.71 3.78 19.92
N GLU A 27 -17.83 3.61 21.24
CA GLU A 27 -17.17 4.44 22.26
C GLU A 27 -15.65 4.28 22.28
N LEU A 28 -15.15 3.05 22.11
CA LEU A 28 -13.72 2.80 22.00
C LEU A 28 -13.18 3.37 20.68
N ARG A 29 -13.93 3.23 19.60
CA ARG A 29 -13.60 3.82 18.29
C ARG A 29 -13.64 5.35 18.32
N SER A 30 -14.52 5.98 19.10
CA SER A 30 -14.55 7.44 19.24
C SER A 30 -13.36 8.01 20.02
N ASN A 31 -12.73 7.20 20.88
CA ASN A 31 -11.57 7.61 21.69
C ASN A 31 -10.22 7.21 21.08
N GLU A 32 -10.14 6.14 20.29
CA GLU A 32 -8.87 5.56 19.82
C GLU A 32 -8.59 5.78 18.32
N SER A 33 -9.62 6.11 17.51
CA SER A 33 -9.42 6.51 16.12
C SER A 33 -9.21 8.02 16.05
N ARG A 34 -8.13 8.47 15.40
CA ARG A 34 -8.13 9.78 14.72
C ARG A 34 -9.49 9.90 14.02
N ASN A 35 -10.29 10.89 14.40
CA ASN A 35 -11.69 10.96 13.98
C ASN A 35 -11.72 10.96 12.45
N LEU A 36 -12.66 10.25 11.80
CA LEU A 36 -12.76 10.26 10.33
C LEU A 36 -12.72 11.70 9.78
N SER A 37 -13.35 12.63 10.49
CA SER A 37 -13.30 14.07 10.22
C SER A 37 -11.88 14.64 10.19
N ASP A 38 -11.00 14.25 11.12
CA ASP A 38 -9.60 14.66 11.13
C ASP A 38 -8.83 14.04 9.96
N LEU A 39 -9.05 12.76 9.67
CA LEU A 39 -8.42 12.09 8.53
C LEU A 39 -8.84 12.71 7.19
N LEU A 40 -10.13 13.06 7.05
CA LEU A 40 -10.63 13.76 5.87
C LEU A 40 -10.03 15.17 5.77
N ARG A 41 -9.91 15.90 6.89
CA ARG A 41 -9.23 17.20 6.89
C ARG A 41 -7.77 17.08 6.45
N MET A 42 -7.04 16.11 7.02
CA MET A 42 -5.66 15.83 6.63
C MET A 42 -5.55 15.44 5.15
N LEU A 43 -6.52 14.68 4.63
CA LEU A 43 -6.58 14.31 3.21
C LEU A 43 -6.75 15.55 2.32
N GLU A 44 -7.60 16.50 2.70
CA GLU A 44 -7.76 17.76 1.95
C GLU A 44 -6.46 18.58 1.94
N ASP A 45 -5.79 18.72 3.08
CA ASP A 45 -4.48 19.40 3.17
C ASP A 45 -3.41 18.69 2.30
N LEU A 46 -3.46 17.35 2.27
CA LEU A 46 -2.57 16.52 1.48
C LEU A 46 -2.82 16.70 -0.02
N LYS A 47 -4.08 16.78 -0.46
CA LYS A 47 -4.45 17.05 -1.85
C LYS A 47 -3.83 18.37 -2.33
N VAL A 48 -3.95 19.43 -1.53
CA VAL A 48 -3.33 20.74 -1.86
C VAL A 48 -1.83 20.59 -2.05
N THR A 49 -1.16 19.87 -1.15
CA THR A 49 0.29 19.64 -1.22
C THR A 49 0.69 18.82 -2.45
N LEU A 50 -0.07 17.78 -2.78
CA LEU A 50 0.20 16.96 -3.96
C LEU A 50 0.03 17.75 -5.27
N GLN A 51 -1.00 18.60 -5.34
CA GLN A 51 -1.21 19.49 -6.50
C GLN A 51 -0.06 20.49 -6.66
N ASP A 52 0.44 21.07 -5.57
CA ASP A 52 1.61 21.96 -5.58
C ASP A 52 2.86 21.24 -6.10
N GLN A 53 3.01 19.94 -5.80
CA GLN A 53 4.06 19.07 -6.34
C GLN A 53 3.82 18.58 -7.77
N GLY A 54 2.71 18.96 -8.42
CA GLY A 54 2.35 18.50 -9.75
C GLY A 54 1.91 17.03 -9.83
N LYS A 55 1.58 16.41 -8.69
CA LYS A 55 1.04 15.04 -8.64
C LYS A 55 -0.46 15.08 -8.87
N GLU A 56 -0.92 14.40 -9.91
CA GLU A 56 -2.33 14.36 -10.28
C GLU A 56 -2.94 12.98 -10.03
N TRP A 57 -4.23 12.95 -9.72
CA TRP A 57 -5.00 11.72 -9.54
C TRP A 57 -6.38 11.84 -10.17
N ARG A 58 -6.89 10.70 -10.62
CA ARG A 58 -8.28 10.54 -11.09
C ARG A 58 -9.25 10.28 -9.94
N SER A 59 -8.78 9.71 -8.84
CA SER A 59 -9.61 9.43 -7.66
C SER A 59 -8.78 9.40 -6.38
N LEU A 60 -9.24 10.11 -5.35
CA LEU A 60 -8.64 10.12 -4.01
C LEU A 60 -9.69 10.43 -2.91
N GLU A 61 -10.98 10.20 -3.19
CA GLU A 61 -12.08 10.60 -2.27
C GLU A 61 -12.81 9.40 -1.67
N ARG A 62 -12.57 8.23 -2.26
CA ARG A 62 -13.16 6.98 -1.81
C ARG A 62 -12.36 6.46 -0.62
N TRP A 63 -13.04 6.11 0.46
CA TRP A 63 -12.44 5.50 1.63
C TRP A 63 -13.22 4.26 2.07
N GLN A 64 -12.53 3.33 2.73
CA GLN A 64 -13.10 2.11 3.30
C GLN A 64 -12.43 1.79 4.64
N TYR A 65 -13.17 1.10 5.50
CA TYR A 65 -12.62 0.57 6.75
C TYR A 65 -12.18 -0.87 6.52
N ILE A 66 -10.87 -1.13 6.56
CA ILE A 66 -10.26 -2.42 6.24
C ILE A 66 -9.23 -2.73 7.34
N ASP A 67 -9.27 -3.94 7.90
CA ASP A 67 -8.32 -4.42 8.92
C ASP A 67 -8.13 -3.50 10.14
N GLY A 68 -9.21 -2.82 10.56
CA GLY A 68 -9.19 -1.95 11.74
C GLY A 68 -8.80 -0.50 11.46
N GLU A 69 -8.48 -0.16 10.21
CA GLU A 69 -7.99 1.17 9.81
C GLU A 69 -8.79 1.76 8.63
N ILE A 70 -8.84 3.09 8.53
CA ILE A 70 -9.42 3.79 7.38
C ILE A 70 -8.37 3.90 6.27
N ARG A 71 -8.70 3.40 5.09
CA ARG A 71 -7.87 3.52 3.89
C ARG A 71 -8.58 4.30 2.80
N PHE A 72 -7.80 5.01 2.00
CA PHE A 72 -8.23 5.83 0.88
C PHE A 72 -7.81 5.18 -0.44
N TRP A 73 -8.73 5.12 -1.39
CA TRP A 73 -8.44 4.64 -2.73
C TRP A 73 -7.74 5.75 -3.52
N LEU A 74 -6.49 5.51 -3.89
CA LEU A 74 -5.73 6.34 -4.80
C LEU A 74 -5.74 5.73 -6.20
N ASN A 75 -6.06 6.57 -7.18
CA ASN A 75 -5.87 6.29 -8.59
C ASN A 75 -5.09 7.45 -9.22
N PRO A 76 -3.75 7.35 -9.31
CA PRO A 76 -2.91 8.40 -9.88
C PRO A 76 -3.12 8.51 -11.39
N THR A 77 -2.91 9.71 -11.94
CA THR A 77 -2.97 9.94 -13.40
C THR A 77 -1.78 9.29 -14.09
N ASP A 78 -0.60 9.37 -13.49
CA ASP A 78 0.61 8.71 -13.96
C ASP A 78 0.75 7.32 -13.33
N GLN A 79 0.27 6.31 -14.06
CA GLN A 79 0.32 4.91 -13.64
C GLN A 79 1.67 4.22 -13.94
N ASN A 80 2.59 4.92 -14.63
CA ASN A 80 3.93 4.39 -14.86
C ASN A 80 4.80 4.61 -13.61
N GLN A 81 4.61 5.74 -12.93
CA GLN A 81 5.38 6.11 -11.73
C GLN A 81 4.67 5.72 -10.42
N TYR A 82 3.34 5.59 -10.43
CA TYR A 82 2.55 5.42 -9.20
C TYR A 82 1.53 4.28 -9.27
N ARG A 83 1.37 3.58 -8.16
CA ARG A 83 0.46 2.42 -8.01
C ARG A 83 -0.92 2.86 -7.52
N SER A 84 -1.96 2.37 -8.18
CA SER A 84 -3.34 2.47 -7.69
C SER A 84 -3.60 1.47 -6.55
N GLY A 85 -4.34 1.87 -5.52
CA GLY A 85 -4.60 1.00 -4.38
C GLY A 85 -5.27 1.68 -3.19
N TRP A 86 -5.44 0.90 -2.11
CA TRP A 86 -5.96 1.37 -0.82
C TRP A 86 -4.81 1.69 0.13
N TYR A 87 -4.65 2.98 0.43
CA TYR A 87 -3.56 3.49 1.26
C TYR A 87 -4.07 4.16 2.53
N THR A 88 -3.32 4.05 3.62
CA THR A 88 -3.58 4.80 4.84
C THR A 88 -3.21 6.28 4.65
N ILE A 89 -3.66 7.15 5.54
CA ILE A 89 -3.26 8.57 5.49
C ILE A 89 -1.74 8.73 5.63
N ASP A 90 -1.11 7.88 6.45
CA ASP A 90 0.33 7.93 6.70
C ASP A 90 1.13 7.47 5.46
N GLU A 91 0.63 6.49 4.70
CA GLU A 91 1.21 6.08 3.41
C GLU A 91 1.09 7.17 2.34
N LEU A 92 -0.05 7.89 2.29
CA LEU A 92 -0.21 9.05 1.40
C LEU A 92 0.73 10.19 1.81
N LEU A 93 0.95 10.42 3.10
CA LEU A 93 1.94 11.38 3.60
C LEU A 93 3.37 10.99 3.22
N ALA A 94 3.68 9.69 3.21
CA ALA A 94 4.96 9.20 2.70
C ALA A 94 5.11 9.50 1.20
N TRP A 95 4.03 9.39 0.41
CA TRP A 95 4.04 9.71 -1.00
C TRP A 95 4.32 11.20 -1.27
N VAL A 96 3.80 12.10 -0.44
CA VAL A 96 4.18 13.54 -0.47
C VAL A 96 5.69 13.74 -0.31
N ARG A 97 6.35 12.86 0.44
CA ARG A 97 7.81 12.87 0.66
C ARG A 97 8.58 12.06 -0.39
N ASN A 98 7.93 11.65 -1.49
CA ASN A 98 8.49 10.76 -2.51
C ASN A 98 9.00 9.44 -1.92
N SER A 99 8.20 8.84 -1.05
CA SER A 99 8.51 7.56 -0.42
C SER A 99 7.27 6.69 -0.25
N GLY A 100 7.47 5.42 0.08
CA GLY A 100 6.37 4.52 0.45
C GLY A 100 5.76 3.75 -0.73
N PRO A 101 4.67 3.01 -0.46
CA PRO A 101 4.17 1.95 -1.34
C PRO A 101 3.47 2.45 -2.61
N VAL A 102 3.19 3.75 -2.68
CA VAL A 102 2.58 4.39 -3.85
C VAL A 102 3.55 4.45 -5.02
N LEU A 103 4.86 4.55 -4.79
CA LEU A 103 5.84 4.55 -5.86
C LEU A 103 5.93 3.17 -6.50
N VAL A 104 5.85 3.12 -7.83
CA VAL A 104 6.32 1.96 -8.58
C VAL A 104 7.84 1.98 -8.41
N PRO A 105 8.47 0.92 -7.86
CA PRO A 105 9.91 0.82 -7.93
C PRO A 105 10.27 0.90 -9.41
N PHE A 106 11.10 1.86 -9.78
CA PHE A 106 11.88 1.70 -10.99
C PHE A 106 12.60 0.37 -10.77
N GLU A 107 12.18 -0.67 -11.50
CA GLU A 107 13.18 -1.62 -11.96
C GLU A 107 14.14 -0.70 -12.69
N ASP A 108 15.23 -0.31 -12.02
CA ASP A 108 16.46 -0.12 -12.75
C ASP A 108 16.49 -1.37 -13.62
N GLU A 109 16.20 -1.22 -14.92
CA GLU A 109 16.77 -2.15 -15.88
C GLU A 109 18.21 -2.16 -15.44
N ASP A 110 18.59 -3.22 -14.74
CA ASP A 110 19.97 -3.52 -14.46
C ASP A 110 20.60 -3.42 -15.84
N ASP A 111 21.23 -2.28 -16.10
CA ASP A 111 22.27 -2.06 -17.07
C ASP A 111 23.48 -2.89 -16.60
N ASP A 112 23.24 -4.12 -16.17
CA ASP A 112 24.16 -5.23 -16.18
C ASP A 112 24.23 -5.66 -17.64
N ASP A 113 24.87 -4.81 -18.43
CA ASP A 113 25.74 -5.24 -19.52
C ASP A 113 26.89 -6.06 -18.86
N ASP A 114 26.55 -7.20 -18.22
CA ASP A 114 27.45 -8.24 -17.70
C ASP A 114 27.98 -9.07 -18.89
N TRP A 115 28.22 -8.38 -19.99
CA TRP A 115 28.83 -8.86 -21.21
C TRP A 115 30.26 -8.34 -21.20
N THR A 116 31.18 -9.14 -20.69
CA THR A 116 32.60 -8.82 -20.86
C THR A 116 33.02 -9.18 -22.28
N GLU A 117 33.51 -8.21 -23.04
CA GLU A 117 34.13 -8.44 -24.35
C GLU A 117 35.60 -8.83 -24.17
N ILE A 118 35.93 -10.08 -24.51
CA ILE A 118 37.31 -10.59 -24.54
C ILE A 118 37.55 -11.16 -25.94
N ASP A 119 38.53 -10.62 -26.66
CA ASP A 119 38.92 -11.07 -28.01
C ASP A 119 37.75 -11.19 -29.02
N GLY A 120 36.77 -10.28 -28.94
CA GLY A 120 35.62 -10.22 -29.86
C GLY A 120 34.50 -11.22 -29.54
N VAL A 121 34.54 -11.86 -28.37
CA VAL A 121 33.49 -12.76 -27.89
C VAL A 121 32.78 -12.13 -26.70
N ARG A 122 31.45 -12.03 -26.78
CA ARG A 122 30.59 -11.58 -25.66
C ARG A 122 30.32 -12.76 -24.74
N ILE A 123 30.77 -12.67 -23.48
CA ILE A 123 30.60 -13.72 -22.46
C ILE A 123 29.69 -13.20 -21.36
N ARG A 124 28.68 -14.00 -20.99
CA ARG A 124 27.83 -13.78 -19.81
C ARG A 124 28.19 -14.82 -18.74
N TRP A 125 28.50 -14.35 -17.53
CA TRP A 125 28.80 -15.21 -16.40
C TRP A 125 27.52 -15.53 -15.62
N LEU A 126 27.24 -16.82 -15.38
CA LEU A 126 26.14 -17.23 -14.52
C LEU A 126 26.58 -17.25 -13.05
N PRO A 127 25.67 -16.99 -12.08
CA PRO A 127 25.99 -16.86 -10.66
C PRO A 127 26.56 -18.13 -9.97
N ASP A 128 26.61 -19.26 -10.67
CA ASP A 128 27.24 -20.51 -10.23
C ASP A 128 28.66 -20.72 -10.80
N GLY A 129 29.22 -19.72 -11.50
CA GLY A 129 30.56 -19.77 -12.09
C GLY A 129 30.67 -20.62 -13.36
N SER A 130 29.53 -21.05 -13.92
CA SER A 130 29.49 -21.80 -15.18
C SER A 130 29.28 -20.86 -16.38
N LEU A 131 30.13 -20.98 -17.41
CA LEU A 131 30.00 -20.24 -18.67
C LEU A 131 28.82 -20.77 -19.48
N ASP A 132 27.88 -19.90 -19.87
CA ASP A 132 26.95 -20.23 -20.96
C ASP A 132 27.68 -20.13 -22.29
N ARG A 133 28.02 -21.29 -22.87
CA ARG A 133 28.60 -21.36 -24.21
C ARG A 133 27.49 -21.51 -25.24
N SER A 134 26.76 -20.43 -25.48
CA SER A 134 25.95 -20.30 -26.70
C SER A 134 26.88 -20.23 -27.91
N THR A 135 27.24 -21.39 -28.46
CA THR A 135 28.07 -21.50 -29.66
C THR A 135 27.33 -20.90 -30.86
N THR A 136 27.63 -19.65 -31.21
CA THR A 136 27.37 -19.12 -32.55
C THR A 136 28.29 -19.84 -33.52
N THR A 137 27.80 -20.93 -34.11
CA THR A 137 28.42 -21.51 -35.31
C THR A 137 28.21 -20.54 -36.45
N SER A 138 29.26 -19.88 -36.89
CA SER A 138 29.30 -19.18 -38.17
C SER A 138 30.62 -19.50 -38.87
N SER A 139 30.59 -20.49 -39.77
CA SER A 139 31.24 -20.52 -41.09
C SER A 139 30.89 -21.83 -41.79
#